data_AF-A0A0D0D1Y0-F1
#
_entry.id   AF-A0A0D0D1Y0-F1
#
_cell.length_a   1.000
_cell.length_b   1.000
_cell.length_c   1.000
_cell.angle_alpha   90.00
_cell.angle_beta   90.00
_cell.angle_gamma   90.00
#
_symmetry.space_group_name_H-M   'P 1'
#
loop_
_entity.id
_entity.type
_entity.pdbx_description
1 polymer ?
#
loop_
_entity_poly.entity_id
_entity_poly.type
_entity_poly.pdbx_seq_one_letter_code
_entity_poly.pdbx_strand_id
1 'polypeptide(L)'
;MSSGNINFLLELWAASLAKHNENPPFPFSNAANLYNTINSMELGDIKSELFAVQFTDKKPDTNLPTWMSAKYDVWFCDPQWCGHSVTGNPLLEKEMDLQPHCECSTHTNEHQWKDFMSGDWTWEQADLIAQDPKTWGSTFIPIILGFDKMAVLVETGNNGYYPLYLSIGDVHNTVQCAHREHCYTNWLPCHAEECVFVMRPSIN
;
A
#
# COMPACT_ATOMS: atom_id res chain seq x y z
N MET A 1 -4.63 3.66 -17.97
CA MET A 1 -4.56 3.84 -19.44
C MET A 1 -5.42 2.78 -20.11
N SER A 2 -6.06 3.07 -21.24
CA SER A 2 -6.83 2.07 -21.99
C SER A 2 -5.91 1.10 -22.73
N SER A 3 -6.38 -0.13 -23.00
CA SER A 3 -5.65 -1.11 -23.80
C SER A 3 -5.27 -0.59 -25.20
N GLY A 4 -6.12 0.24 -25.81
CA GLY A 4 -5.85 0.90 -27.08
C GLY A 4 -4.66 1.87 -27.01
N ASN A 5 -4.58 2.68 -25.95
CA ASN A 5 -3.46 3.62 -25.76
C ASN A 5 -2.14 2.87 -25.53
N ILE A 6 -2.19 1.74 -24.81
CA ILE A 6 -1.02 0.89 -24.56
C ILE A 6 -0.52 0.28 -25.87
N ASN A 7 -1.41 -0.26 -26.71
CA ASN A 7 -1.03 -0.81 -28.02
C ASN A 7 -0.36 0.25 -28.90
N PHE A 8 -0.94 1.45 -28.97
CA PHE A 8 -0.38 2.55 -29.75
C PHE A 8 1.02 2.97 -29.28
N LEU A 9 1.26 3.02 -27.97
CA LEU A 9 2.59 3.31 -27.42
C LEU A 9 3.60 2.20 -27.71
N LEU A 10 3.19 0.93 -27.62
CA LEU A 10 4.03 -0.21 -27.98
C LEU A 10 4.41 -0.18 -29.47
N GLU A 11 3.48 0.19 -30.35
CA GLU A 11 3.75 0.39 -31.78
C GLU A 11 4.73 1.55 -32.02
N LEU A 12 4.55 2.69 -31.34
CA LEU A 12 5.47 3.83 -31.42
C LEU A 12 6.88 3.45 -30.95
N TRP A 13 6.98 2.70 -29.86
CA TRP A 13 8.26 2.25 -29.33
C TRP A 13 8.95 1.28 -30.29
N ALA A 14 8.21 0.31 -30.84
CA ALA A 14 8.72 -0.59 -31.87
C ALA A 14 9.20 0.17 -33.14
N ALA A 15 8.44 1.15 -33.60
CA ALA A 15 8.82 2.01 -34.73
C ALA A 15 10.09 2.85 -34.44
N SER A 16 10.31 3.25 -33.19
CA SER A 16 11.52 3.99 -32.81
C SER A 16 12.78 3.13 -32.88
N LEU A 17 12.69 1.85 -32.49
CA LEU A 17 13.80 0.90 -32.46
C LEU A 17 14.10 0.29 -33.83
N ALA A 18 13.09 0.20 -34.69
CA ALA A 18 13.24 -0.26 -36.09
C ALA A 18 14.28 0.57 -36.87
N LYS A 19 14.46 1.85 -36.53
CA LYS A 19 15.50 2.71 -37.15
C LYS A 19 16.93 2.27 -36.83
N HIS A 20 17.11 1.54 -35.73
CA HIS A 20 18.40 1.07 -35.24
C HIS A 20 18.62 -0.43 -35.51
N ASN A 21 17.71 -1.10 -36.22
CA ASN A 21 17.69 -2.57 -36.35
C ASN A 21 17.70 -3.30 -34.99
N GLU A 22 17.16 -2.65 -33.96
CA GLU A 22 17.08 -3.19 -32.61
C GLU A 22 15.68 -3.74 -32.35
N ASN A 23 15.62 -4.85 -31.62
CA ASN A 23 14.36 -5.36 -31.09
C ASN A 23 14.09 -4.72 -29.72
N PRO A 24 12.81 -4.52 -29.36
CA PRO A 24 12.44 -4.10 -28.02
C PRO A 24 13.06 -5.04 -26.96
N PRO A 25 13.64 -4.50 -25.87
CA PRO A 25 14.22 -5.32 -24.80
C PRO A 25 13.19 -6.18 -24.06
N PHE A 26 11.89 -5.89 -24.23
CA PHE A 26 10.78 -6.68 -23.65
C PHE A 26 9.76 -7.07 -24.74
N PRO A 27 9.24 -8.31 -24.76
CA PRO A 27 8.46 -8.86 -25.88
C PRO A 27 6.96 -8.46 -25.85
N PHE A 28 6.63 -7.24 -25.42
CA PHE A 28 5.23 -6.81 -25.32
C PHE A 28 4.65 -6.49 -26.69
N SER A 29 3.96 -7.47 -27.29
CA SER A 29 3.35 -7.29 -28.62
C SER A 29 2.02 -6.54 -28.57
N ASN A 30 1.38 -6.49 -27.41
CA ASN A 30 0.11 -5.80 -27.16
C ASN A 30 -0.15 -5.69 -25.64
N ALA A 31 -1.17 -4.93 -25.27
CA ALA A 31 -1.61 -4.75 -23.90
C ALA A 31 -1.89 -6.08 -23.16
N ALA A 32 -2.45 -7.08 -23.85
CA ALA A 32 -2.71 -8.38 -23.23
C ALA A 32 -1.41 -9.12 -22.86
N ASN A 33 -0.40 -9.08 -23.73
CA ASN A 33 0.90 -9.66 -23.46
C ASN A 33 1.63 -8.94 -22.31
N LEU A 34 1.52 -7.61 -22.27
CA LEU A 34 2.02 -6.80 -21.15
C LEU A 34 1.34 -7.19 -19.83
N TYR A 35 0.01 -7.20 -19.78
CA TYR A 35 -0.73 -7.56 -18.56
C TYR A 35 -0.47 -9.00 -18.13
N ASN A 36 -0.43 -9.95 -19.07
CA ASN A 36 -0.13 -11.34 -18.76
C ASN A 36 1.28 -11.49 -18.18
N THR A 37 2.25 -10.73 -18.71
CA THR A 37 3.63 -10.77 -18.19
C THR A 37 3.73 -10.14 -16.80
N ILE A 38 3.09 -9.00 -16.58
CA ILE A 38 3.01 -8.37 -15.25
C ILE A 38 2.36 -9.32 -14.24
N ASN A 39 1.24 -9.94 -14.62
CA ASN A 39 0.53 -10.88 -13.77
C ASN A 39 1.26 -12.22 -13.60
N SER A 40 2.22 -12.55 -14.48
CA SER A 40 3.04 -13.77 -14.38
C SER A 40 4.41 -13.53 -13.74
N MET A 41 4.76 -12.29 -13.39
CA MET A 41 6.00 -12.02 -12.66
C MET A 41 5.88 -12.61 -11.26
N GLU A 42 6.83 -13.48 -10.88
CA GLU A 42 6.95 -14.10 -9.55
C GLU A 42 7.34 -13.08 -8.45
N LEU A 43 7.16 -11.78 -8.69
CA LEU A 43 7.39 -10.72 -7.72
C LEU A 43 6.15 -10.55 -6.84
N GLY A 44 6.02 -11.44 -5.85
CA GLY A 44 5.00 -11.38 -4.81
C GLY A 44 3.61 -11.81 -5.29
N ASP A 45 3.15 -12.95 -4.80
CA ASP A 45 1.85 -13.58 -5.07
C ASP A 45 0.64 -12.79 -4.51
N ILE A 46 0.64 -11.47 -4.63
CA ILE A 46 -0.41 -10.63 -4.05
C ILE A 46 -1.50 -10.39 -5.09
N LYS A 47 -2.60 -11.15 -4.96
CA LYS A 47 -3.77 -10.96 -5.80
C LYS A 47 -4.41 -9.61 -5.52
N SER A 48 -4.35 -8.69 -6.47
CA SER A 48 -5.10 -7.44 -6.41
C SER A 48 -6.56 -7.64 -6.79
N GLU A 49 -7.45 -6.99 -6.05
CA GLU A 49 -8.89 -6.95 -6.26
C GLU A 49 -9.35 -5.53 -6.60
N LEU A 50 -10.52 -5.44 -7.25
CA LEU A 50 -11.11 -4.19 -7.71
C LEU A 50 -12.51 -4.01 -7.14
N PHE A 51 -12.79 -2.86 -6.55
CA PHE A 51 -14.16 -2.44 -6.23
C PHE A 51 -14.37 -0.97 -6.58
N ALA A 52 -15.62 -0.57 -6.82
CA ALA A 52 -15.94 0.82 -7.11
C ALA A 52 -16.51 1.52 -5.87
N VAL A 53 -16.00 2.71 -5.56
CA VAL A 53 -16.51 3.60 -4.51
C VAL A 53 -17.21 4.81 -5.10
N GLN A 54 -18.18 5.33 -4.35
CA GLN A 54 -18.89 6.57 -4.66
C GLN A 54 -19.19 7.29 -3.35
N PHE A 55 -19.22 8.62 -3.39
CA PHE A 55 -19.63 9.43 -2.26
C PHE A 55 -21.11 9.16 -1.89
N THR A 56 -21.35 8.74 -0.65
CA THR A 56 -22.68 8.33 -0.14
C THR A 56 -23.34 9.34 0.79
N ASP A 57 -22.61 10.35 1.26
CA ASP A 57 -23.13 11.33 2.21
C ASP A 57 -24.04 12.38 1.57
N LYS A 58 -24.59 13.27 2.41
CA LYS A 58 -25.54 14.32 1.97
C LYS A 58 -24.89 15.22 0.91
N LYS A 59 -25.47 15.17 -0.28
CA LYS A 59 -25.09 16.01 -1.42
C LYS A 59 -25.72 17.41 -1.27
N PRO A 60 -25.00 18.48 -1.64
CA PRO A 60 -25.57 19.81 -1.65
C PRO A 60 -26.66 19.93 -2.74
N ASP A 61 -27.74 20.63 -2.42
CA ASP A 61 -28.90 20.82 -3.31
C ASP A 61 -28.58 21.77 -4.50
N THR A 62 -27.56 22.62 -4.34
CA THR A 62 -27.12 23.60 -5.34
C THR A 62 -25.61 23.44 -5.58
N ASN A 63 -25.18 23.51 -6.84
CA ASN A 63 -23.77 23.39 -7.26
C ASN A 63 -23.10 22.07 -6.81
N LEU A 64 -23.70 20.92 -7.18
CA LEU A 64 -23.14 19.60 -6.90
C LEU A 64 -21.78 19.41 -7.57
N PRO A 65 -20.68 19.23 -6.81
CA PRO A 65 -19.38 18.94 -7.39
C PRO A 65 -19.40 17.61 -8.15
N THR A 66 -18.70 17.55 -9.28
CA THR A 66 -18.68 16.36 -10.15
C THR A 66 -18.10 15.13 -9.45
N TRP A 67 -17.15 15.31 -8.54
CA TRP A 67 -16.54 14.21 -7.78
C TRP A 67 -17.53 13.49 -6.86
N MET A 68 -18.53 14.20 -6.31
CA MET A 68 -19.57 13.59 -5.44
C MET A 68 -20.54 12.68 -6.21
N SER A 69 -20.55 12.79 -7.54
CA SER A 69 -21.37 11.95 -8.42
C SER A 69 -20.55 10.92 -9.20
N ALA A 70 -19.23 11.08 -9.24
CA ALA A 70 -18.33 10.15 -9.90
C ALA A 70 -18.24 8.82 -9.15
N LYS A 71 -17.87 7.78 -9.89
CA LYS A 71 -17.44 6.50 -9.35
C LYS A 71 -15.93 6.38 -9.52
N TYR A 72 -15.28 5.88 -8.50
CA TYR A 72 -13.84 5.65 -8.51
C TYR A 72 -13.61 4.16 -8.34
N ASP A 73 -12.89 3.58 -9.28
CA ASP A 73 -12.36 2.23 -9.13
C ASP A 73 -11.32 2.25 -8.02
N VAL A 74 -11.22 1.19 -7.22
CA VAL A 74 -10.25 1.01 -6.14
C VAL A 74 -9.56 -0.33 -6.29
N TRP A 75 -8.23 -0.28 -6.43
CA TRP A 75 -7.37 -1.45 -6.55
C TRP A 75 -6.68 -1.72 -5.22
N PHE A 76 -6.97 -2.86 -4.62
CA PHE A 76 -6.39 -3.19 -3.32
C PHE A 76 -5.96 -4.65 -3.26
N CYS A 77 -4.97 -4.91 -2.44
CA CYS A 77 -4.58 -6.25 -2.02
C CYS A 77 -5.25 -6.53 -0.68
N ASP A 78 -5.68 -7.77 -0.44
CA ASP A 78 -6.29 -8.16 0.83
C ASP A 78 -5.33 -7.79 1.99
N PRO A 79 -5.71 -6.82 2.86
CA PRO A 79 -4.87 -6.38 3.97
C PRO A 79 -4.49 -7.52 4.92
N GLN A 80 -5.40 -8.48 5.12
CA GLN A 80 -5.14 -9.63 5.97
C GLN A 80 -4.08 -10.55 5.35
N TRP A 81 -4.18 -10.79 4.04
CA TRP A 81 -3.17 -11.57 3.33
C TRP A 81 -1.81 -10.85 3.32
N CYS A 82 -1.79 -9.54 3.05
CA CYS A 82 -0.58 -8.72 3.15
C CYS A 82 0.03 -8.76 4.56
N GLY A 83 -0.82 -8.77 5.59
CA GLY A 83 -0.39 -8.94 6.97
C GLY A 83 0.30 -10.29 7.18
N HIS A 84 -0.40 -11.36 6.82
CA HIS A 84 0.09 -12.74 6.96
C HIS A 84 1.35 -13.03 6.15
N SER A 85 1.49 -12.45 4.96
CA SER A 85 2.65 -12.68 4.10
C SER A 85 3.93 -12.11 4.72
N VAL A 86 3.83 -10.95 5.37
CA VAL A 86 4.95 -10.34 6.10
C VAL A 86 5.27 -11.12 7.38
N THR A 87 4.26 -11.42 8.20
CA THR A 87 4.48 -12.15 9.48
C THR A 87 4.91 -13.59 9.28
N GLY A 88 4.51 -14.21 8.16
CA GLY A 88 4.88 -15.57 7.81
C GLY A 88 6.23 -15.68 7.09
N ASN A 89 6.91 -14.55 6.82
CA ASN A 89 8.16 -14.54 6.08
C ASN A 89 9.35 -14.89 7.00
N PRO A 90 10.00 -16.05 6.82
CA PRO A 90 11.14 -16.44 7.67
C PRO A 90 12.35 -15.51 7.53
N LEU A 91 12.44 -14.74 6.44
CA LEU A 91 13.52 -13.77 6.24
C LEU A 91 13.41 -12.55 7.18
N LEU A 92 12.22 -12.32 7.74
CA LEU A 92 11.94 -11.20 8.66
C LEU A 92 11.92 -11.62 10.13
N GLU A 93 12.06 -12.91 10.44
CA GLU A 93 11.97 -13.44 11.81
C GLU A 93 12.90 -12.73 12.80
N LYS A 94 14.11 -12.38 12.38
CA LYS A 94 15.10 -11.67 13.21
C LYS A 94 15.01 -10.16 13.16
N GLU A 95 14.15 -9.66 12.28
CA GLU A 95 13.96 -8.23 12.03
C GLU A 95 12.56 -7.78 12.44
N MET A 96 11.91 -8.57 13.30
CA MET A 96 10.58 -8.32 13.83
C MET A 96 10.57 -8.49 15.34
N ASP A 97 9.92 -7.55 16.02
CA ASP A 97 9.67 -7.62 17.46
C ASP A 97 8.26 -8.15 17.72
N LEU A 98 8.16 -9.34 18.30
CA LEU A 98 6.87 -9.96 18.64
C LEU A 98 6.30 -9.48 19.99
N GLN A 99 7.01 -8.58 20.67
CA GLN A 99 6.62 -8.01 21.94
C GLN A 99 7.08 -6.55 22.02
N PRO A 100 6.32 -5.67 22.69
CA PRO A 100 6.80 -4.35 23.02
C PRO A 100 8.11 -4.42 23.79
N HIS A 101 9.01 -3.49 23.50
CA HIS A 101 10.30 -3.39 24.18
C HIS A 101 10.60 -1.94 24.56
N CYS A 102 11.64 -1.73 25.37
CA CYS A 102 12.08 -0.42 25.80
C CYS A 102 13.61 -0.38 25.68
N GLU A 103 14.13 0.48 24.80
CA GLU A 103 15.58 0.70 24.69
C GLU A 103 15.97 1.91 25.53
N CYS A 104 16.80 1.72 26.56
CA CYS A 104 17.31 2.83 27.37
C CYS A 104 18.77 3.14 27.02
N SER A 105 19.09 4.43 26.92
CA SER A 105 20.47 4.91 26.80
C SER A 105 21.31 4.43 27.99
N THR A 106 22.45 3.80 27.72
CA THR A 106 23.36 3.32 28.78
C THR A 106 24.00 4.46 29.58
N HIS A 107 24.01 5.68 29.04
CA HIS A 107 24.60 6.85 29.69
C HIS A 107 23.60 7.67 30.50
N THR A 108 22.39 7.88 29.96
CA THR A 108 21.38 8.77 30.55
C THR A 108 20.20 8.02 31.16
N ASN A 109 20.07 6.71 30.91
CA ASN A 109 18.93 5.87 31.28
C ASN A 109 17.58 6.41 30.76
N GLU A 110 17.62 7.17 29.67
CA GLU A 110 16.44 7.72 28.99
C GLU A 110 15.98 6.75 27.91
N HIS A 111 14.66 6.67 27.72
CA HIS A 111 14.03 5.86 26.68
C HIS A 111 14.40 6.41 25.30
N GLN A 112 14.78 5.51 24.40
CA GLN A 112 15.05 5.78 23.00
C GLN A 112 13.97 5.14 22.15
N TRP A 113 13.28 5.97 21.37
CA TRP A 113 12.30 5.50 20.40
C TRP A 113 13.00 5.29 19.06
N LYS A 114 13.07 4.04 18.62
CA LYS A 114 13.70 3.68 17.35
C LYS A 114 12.76 2.91 16.46
N ASP A 115 12.23 1.80 16.94
CA ASP A 115 11.30 0.93 16.20
C ASP A 115 9.87 1.14 16.73
N PHE A 116 8.85 0.84 15.93
CA PHE A 116 7.46 1.14 16.33
C PHE A 116 7.07 0.41 17.64
N MET A 117 7.59 -0.81 17.84
CA MET A 117 7.37 -1.60 19.04
C MET A 117 8.06 -1.06 20.30
N SER A 118 8.91 -0.04 20.17
CA SER A 118 9.46 0.70 21.31
C SER A 118 8.54 1.83 21.81
N GLY A 119 7.39 2.06 21.18
CA GLY A 119 6.46 3.12 21.55
C GLY A 119 5.64 2.78 22.80
N ASP A 120 5.36 3.76 23.66
CA ASP A 120 4.53 3.56 24.85
C ASP A 120 3.12 3.03 24.49
N TRP A 121 2.60 3.44 23.33
CA TRP A 121 1.31 2.98 22.82
C TRP A 121 1.25 1.45 22.61
N THR A 122 2.34 0.81 22.16
CA THR A 122 2.33 -0.65 21.91
C THR A 122 2.25 -1.43 23.21
N TRP A 123 2.86 -0.93 24.28
CA TRP A 123 2.71 -1.46 25.64
C TRP A 123 1.27 -1.36 26.13
N GLU A 124 0.64 -0.18 25.98
CA GLU A 124 -0.77 0.00 26.35
C GLU A 124 -1.69 -0.97 25.60
N GLN A 125 -1.46 -1.18 24.29
CA GLN A 125 -2.24 -2.14 23.51
C GLN A 125 -2.02 -3.59 23.96
N ALA A 126 -0.77 -3.98 24.23
CA ALA A 126 -0.47 -5.32 24.73
C ALA A 126 -1.13 -5.59 26.09
N ASP A 127 -1.11 -4.61 27.00
CA ASP A 127 -1.78 -4.69 28.30
C ASP A 127 -3.30 -4.82 28.16
N LEU A 128 -3.91 -4.06 27.23
CA LEU A 128 -5.35 -4.18 26.93
C LEU A 128 -5.71 -5.56 26.40
N ILE A 129 -4.92 -6.09 25.45
CA ILE A 129 -5.15 -7.41 24.86
C ILE A 129 -5.02 -8.50 25.92
N ALA A 130 -4.03 -8.41 26.80
CA ALA A 130 -3.76 -9.41 27.85
C ALA A 130 -4.87 -9.54 28.90
N GLN A 131 -5.81 -8.58 28.97
CA GLN A 131 -6.97 -8.66 29.87
C GLN A 131 -7.93 -9.79 29.50
N ASP A 132 -7.97 -10.23 28.23
CA ASP A 132 -8.77 -11.37 27.80
C ASP A 132 -7.94 -12.68 27.90
N PRO A 133 -8.33 -13.65 28.73
CA PRO A 133 -7.64 -14.94 28.81
C PRO A 133 -7.57 -15.71 27.48
N LYS A 134 -8.45 -15.43 26.51
CA LYS A 134 -8.44 -16.09 25.20
C LYS A 134 -7.31 -15.63 24.28
N THR A 135 -6.74 -14.45 24.53
CA THR A 135 -5.68 -13.86 23.70
C THR A 135 -4.29 -14.20 24.24
N TRP A 136 -4.19 -14.88 25.38
CA TRP A 136 -2.92 -15.27 25.98
C TRP A 136 -2.09 -16.11 25.01
N GLY A 137 -0.83 -15.70 24.80
CA GLY A 137 0.07 -16.29 23.81
C GLY A 137 -0.08 -15.72 22.39
N SER A 138 -0.97 -14.75 22.18
CA SER A 138 -1.04 -13.97 20.93
C SER A 138 -0.10 -12.78 20.98
N THR A 139 0.38 -12.37 19.81
CA THR A 139 1.18 -11.16 19.63
C THR A 139 0.30 -10.04 19.08
N PHE A 140 0.53 -8.82 19.56
CA PHE A 140 -0.05 -7.61 18.97
C PHE A 140 0.70 -7.27 17.68
N ILE A 141 -0.04 -7.15 16.57
CA ILE A 141 0.49 -6.85 15.24
C ILE A 141 -0.13 -5.52 14.77
N PRO A 142 0.56 -4.38 14.90
CA PRO A 142 0.04 -3.09 14.52
C PRO A 142 0.06 -2.92 12.99
N ILE A 143 -1.08 -2.52 12.41
CA ILE A 143 -1.19 -2.14 11.00
C ILE A 143 -1.02 -0.63 10.88
N ILE A 144 -0.05 -0.21 10.07
CA ILE A 144 0.26 1.19 9.79
C ILE A 144 -0.23 1.49 8.38
N LEU A 145 -1.03 2.55 8.25
CA LEU A 145 -1.51 3.06 6.97
C LEU A 145 -0.87 4.42 6.68
N GLY A 146 -0.18 4.52 5.55
CA GLY A 146 0.45 5.75 5.08
C GLY A 146 -0.20 6.24 3.80
N PHE A 147 -0.76 7.44 3.79
CA PHE A 147 -1.28 8.05 2.57
C PHE A 147 -0.29 9.07 2.05
N ASP A 148 0.13 8.94 0.79
CA ASP A 148 0.87 10.01 0.13
C ASP A 148 -0.10 10.96 -0.56
N LYS A 149 -0.05 12.24 -0.17
CA LYS A 149 -0.89 13.32 -0.71
C LYS A 149 -0.34 13.84 -2.05
N MET A 150 0.88 13.49 -2.45
CA MET A 150 1.41 13.89 -3.74
C MET A 150 0.78 13.01 -4.82
N ALA A 151 -0.10 13.59 -5.63
CA ALA A 151 -0.60 12.92 -6.82
C ALA A 151 0.61 12.54 -7.69
N VAL A 152 0.76 11.26 -8.01
CA VAL A 152 1.69 10.84 -9.06
C VAL A 152 1.09 11.33 -10.38
N LEU A 153 1.48 12.54 -10.80
CA LEU A 153 1.19 13.06 -12.13
C LEU A 153 2.08 12.32 -13.11
N VAL A 154 1.59 11.20 -13.65
CA VAL A 154 2.12 10.71 -14.92
C VAL A 154 1.74 11.75 -15.98
N GLU A 155 2.71 12.22 -16.78
CA GLU A 155 2.60 13.24 -17.85
C GLU A 155 1.64 12.86 -19.00
N THR A 156 0.60 12.06 -18.75
CA THR A 156 -0.36 11.60 -19.75
C THR A 156 -1.80 11.92 -19.32
N GLY A 157 -2.05 13.18 -18.94
CA GLY A 157 -3.32 13.88 -19.15
C GLY A 157 -4.62 13.33 -18.57
N ASN A 158 -4.65 12.25 -17.76
CA ASN A 158 -5.86 11.85 -17.04
C ASN A 158 -5.60 10.91 -15.85
N ASN A 159 -6.28 11.23 -14.73
CA ASN A 159 -6.33 10.60 -13.40
C ASN A 159 -5.04 10.66 -12.56
N GLY A 160 -5.06 11.53 -11.53
CA GLY A 160 -4.13 11.46 -10.40
C GLY A 160 -4.48 10.24 -9.54
N TYR A 161 -3.45 9.46 -9.20
CA TYR A 161 -3.56 8.33 -8.27
C TYR A 161 -2.95 8.73 -6.93
N TYR A 162 -3.51 8.21 -5.84
CA TYR A 162 -2.99 8.41 -4.49
C TYR A 162 -2.71 7.06 -3.84
N PRO A 163 -1.45 6.67 -3.67
CA PRO A 163 -1.15 5.41 -3.03
C PRO A 163 -1.49 5.47 -1.53
N LEU A 164 -2.13 4.41 -1.04
CA LEU A 164 -2.27 4.13 0.38
C LEU A 164 -1.35 2.95 0.70
N TYR A 165 -0.27 3.21 1.41
CA TYR A 165 0.64 2.17 1.84
C TYR A 165 0.10 1.49 3.09
N LEU A 166 0.32 0.18 3.16
CA LEU A 166 0.09 -0.63 4.34
C LEU A 166 1.42 -1.24 4.75
N SER A 167 1.75 -1.17 6.04
CA SER A 167 2.87 -1.89 6.63
C SER A 167 2.49 -2.44 7.99
N ILE A 168 3.30 -3.37 8.49
CA ILE A 168 3.20 -3.87 9.87
C ILE A 168 4.24 -3.16 10.71
N GLY A 169 3.88 -2.71 11.91
CA GLY A 169 4.79 -1.99 12.79
C GLY A 169 5.77 -2.88 13.56
N ASP A 170 5.58 -4.20 13.59
CA ASP A 170 6.51 -5.12 14.26
C ASP A 170 7.88 -5.19 13.58
N VAL A 171 7.98 -4.78 12.32
CA VAL A 171 9.22 -4.83 11.55
C VAL A 171 10.14 -3.68 11.97
N HIS A 172 11.43 -3.97 12.16
CA HIS A 172 12.42 -2.93 12.46
C HIS A 172 12.50 -1.87 11.35
N ASN A 173 12.75 -0.63 11.73
CA ASN A 173 12.90 0.50 10.81
C ASN A 173 14.08 0.31 9.83
N THR A 174 15.07 -0.52 10.16
CA THR A 174 16.18 -0.89 9.27
C THR A 174 15.70 -1.63 8.03
N VAL A 175 14.60 -2.37 8.14
CA VAL A 175 14.04 -3.14 7.03
C VAL A 175 13.17 -2.27 6.12
N GLN A 176 12.54 -1.23 6.67
CA GLN A 176 11.69 -0.31 5.90
C GLN A 176 12.45 0.37 4.74
N CYS A 177 13.78 0.52 4.88
CA CYS A 177 14.69 1.08 3.87
C CYS A 177 15.43 0.02 3.02
N ALA A 178 15.27 -1.27 3.31
CA ALA A 178 15.89 -2.34 2.55
C ALA A 178 14.98 -2.74 1.38
N HIS A 179 15.54 -2.86 0.18
CA HIS A 179 14.85 -3.25 -1.05
C HIS A 179 14.41 -4.74 -1.06
N ARG A 180 14.02 -5.28 0.09
CA ARG A 180 13.54 -6.65 0.28
C ARG A 180 12.02 -6.65 0.25
N GLU A 181 11.45 -7.79 -0.12
CA GLU A 181 10.03 -8.08 -0.38
C GLU A 181 9.04 -7.54 0.69
N HIS A 182 8.84 -6.23 0.71
CA HIS A 182 7.83 -5.55 1.51
C HIS A 182 6.62 -5.31 0.63
N CYS A 183 5.46 -5.72 1.12
CA CYS A 183 4.19 -5.47 0.49
C CYS A 183 3.81 -3.99 0.61
N TYR A 184 4.48 -3.10 -0.13
CA TYR A 184 3.97 -1.75 -0.37
C TYR A 184 2.88 -1.80 -1.43
N THR A 185 1.69 -2.30 -1.13
CA THR A 185 0.58 -2.21 -2.08
C THR A 185 -0.76 -2.02 -1.39
N ASN A 186 -1.28 -0.79 -1.48
CA ASN A 186 -2.69 -0.54 -1.73
C ASN A 186 -2.80 0.72 -2.61
N TRP A 187 -3.35 0.57 -3.81
CA TRP A 187 -3.45 1.66 -4.78
C TRP A 187 -4.86 2.21 -4.73
N LEU A 188 -5.12 3.26 -3.93
CA LEU A 188 -6.41 3.95 -3.95
C LEU A 188 -6.46 4.94 -5.15
N PRO A 189 -7.31 4.72 -6.16
CA PRO A 189 -7.64 5.72 -7.14
C PRO A 189 -8.71 6.62 -6.51
N CYS A 190 -8.35 7.85 -6.22
CA CYS A 190 -9.31 8.88 -5.85
C CYS A 190 -8.89 10.16 -6.56
N HIS A 191 -9.74 10.73 -7.43
CA HIS A 191 -9.46 12.07 -7.96
C HIS A 191 -9.56 13.06 -6.80
N ALA A 192 -8.49 13.81 -6.52
CA ALA A 192 -8.50 14.79 -5.45
C ALA A 192 -8.23 16.18 -6.00
N GLU A 193 -9.25 17.01 -5.94
CA GLU A 193 -9.08 18.31 -5.29
C GLU A 193 -9.99 18.47 -4.05
N GLU A 194 -10.88 17.50 -3.73
CA GLU A 194 -11.91 17.70 -2.68
C GLU A 194 -12.17 16.51 -1.73
N CYS A 195 -11.47 15.37 -1.87
CA CYS A 195 -11.69 14.21 -1.01
C CYS A 195 -10.77 14.21 0.22
N VAL A 196 -11.21 14.84 1.32
CA VAL A 196 -10.69 14.56 2.67
C VAL A 196 -11.45 13.36 3.21
N PHE A 197 -10.82 12.18 3.25
CA PHE A 197 -11.39 11.03 3.96
C PHE A 197 -11.33 11.30 5.47
N VAL A 198 -12.48 11.63 6.06
CA VAL A 198 -12.65 11.62 7.52
C VAL A 198 -12.98 10.18 7.92
N MET A 199 -11.96 9.38 8.22
CA MET A 199 -12.19 8.13 8.95
C MET A 199 -12.64 8.49 10.37
N ARG A 200 -13.95 8.40 10.65
CA ARG A 200 -14.43 8.34 12.03
C ARG A 200 -14.19 6.93 12.53
N PRO A 201 -13.39 6.71 13.59
CA PRO A 201 -13.35 5.42 14.25
C PRO A 201 -14.73 5.17 14.86
N SER A 202 -15.50 4.28 14.25
CA SER A 202 -16.68 3.70 14.89
C SER A 202 -16.19 2.63 15.85
N ILE A 203 -15.86 3.03 17.07
CA ILE A 203 -15.77 2.10 18.19
C ILE A 203 -17.21 1.81 18.60
N ASN A 204 -17.72 0.65 18.20
CA ASN A 204 -18.90 0.02 18.80
C ASN A 204 -18.48 -1.37 19.27
#